data_AF-A0A502XP41-F1
#
_entry.id   AF-A0A502XP41-F1
#
_cell.length_a   1.000
_cell.length_b   1.000
_cell.length_c   1.000
_cell.angle_alpha   90.00
_cell.angle_beta   90.00
_cell.angle_gamma   90.00
#
_symmetry.space_group_name_H-M   'P 1'
#
loop_
_entity.id
_entity.type
_entity.pdbx_description
1 polymer ?
#
loop_
_entity_poly.entity_id
_entity_poly.type
_entity_poly.pdbx_seq_one_letter_code
_entity_poly.pdbx_strand_id
1 'polypeptide(L)'
;MDPGTVAVMVMLSCSASLCRPTESRPVVYSSMEECQAALEARLAPWPNGEMVGRCKQVDQTATGSIPPEGYAAVQVTRGTGSDAVTTNYFVPRASN
;
A
#
# COMPACT_ATOMS: atom_id res chain seq x y z
N MET A 1 -3.14 6.90 20.84
CA MET A 1 -3.28 6.55 19.41
C MET A 1 -2.01 5.83 19.02
N ASP A 2 -2.11 4.61 18.47
CA ASP A 2 -0.96 3.81 18.02
C ASP A 2 -0.54 4.32 16.63
N PRO A 3 0.59 5.02 16.50
CA PRO A 3 1.00 5.65 15.25
C PRO A 3 1.75 4.61 14.41
N GLY A 4 1.12 4.06 13.37
CA GLY A 4 1.87 3.30 12.36
C GLY A 4 1.12 2.17 11.68
N THR A 5 -0.01 1.76 12.25
CA THR A 5 -0.82 0.69 11.67
C THR A 5 -1.74 1.26 10.58
N VAL A 6 -1.34 1.08 9.32
CA VAL A 6 -2.23 1.32 8.17
C VAL A 6 -2.65 0.00 7.54
N ALA A 7 -3.68 0.03 6.71
CA ALA A 7 -4.09 -1.14 5.93
C ALA A 7 -4.08 -0.84 4.43
N VAL A 8 -3.75 -1.84 3.63
CA VAL A 8 -3.91 -1.79 2.18
C VAL A 8 -4.90 -2.84 1.74
N MET A 9 -5.68 -2.50 0.72
CA MET A 9 -6.58 -3.45 0.07
C MET A 9 -5.89 -4.02 -1.16
N VAL A 10 -5.76 -5.35 -1.19
CA VAL A 10 -5.28 -6.10 -2.35
C VAL A 10 -6.48 -6.73 -3.03
N MET A 11 -6.62 -6.46 -4.33
CA MET A 11 -7.72 -6.93 -5.16
C MET A 11 -7.19 -7.93 -6.18
N LEU A 12 -7.88 -9.06 -6.32
CA LEU A 12 -7.62 -10.05 -7.34
C LEU A 12 -8.87 -10.24 -8.20
N SER A 13 -8.69 -10.30 -9.50
CA SER A 13 -9.73 -10.74 -10.43
C SER A 13 -9.60 -12.25 -10.63
N CYS A 14 -10.69 -12.97 -10.45
CA CYS A 14 -10.73 -14.42 -10.53
C CYS A 14 -11.47 -14.88 -11.79
N SER A 15 -10.87 -15.85 -12.49
CA SER A 15 -11.53 -16.69 -13.48
C SER A 15 -11.83 -18.06 -12.87
N ALA A 16 -12.46 -18.95 -13.62
CA ALA A 16 -12.89 -20.29 -13.17
C ALA A 16 -11.77 -21.16 -12.53
N SER A 17 -10.50 -20.81 -12.71
CA SER A 17 -9.37 -21.61 -12.21
C SER A 17 -8.25 -20.80 -11.55
N LEU A 18 -8.17 -19.48 -11.76
CA LEU A 18 -7.04 -18.67 -11.27
C LEU A 18 -7.48 -17.25 -10.89
N CYS A 19 -6.90 -16.72 -9.82
CA CYS A 19 -7.02 -15.31 -9.45
C CYS A 19 -5.72 -14.57 -9.77
N ARG A 20 -5.83 -13.41 -10.41
CA ARG A 20 -4.70 -12.56 -10.80
C ARG A 20 -4.78 -11.20 -10.12
N PRO A 21 -3.65 -10.58 -9.76
CA PRO A 21 -3.63 -9.22 -9.24
C PRO A 21 -4.30 -8.26 -10.21
N THR A 22 -5.17 -7.40 -9.70
CA THR A 22 -5.72 -6.31 -10.50
C THR A 22 -4.66 -5.21 -10.59
N GLU A 23 -4.37 -4.74 -11.80
CA GLU A 23 -3.49 -3.58 -12.06
C GLU A 23 -4.17 -2.31 -11.53
N SER A 24 -4.13 -2.12 -10.21
CA SER A 24 -4.69 -0.96 -9.53
C SER A 24 -3.70 -0.49 -8.48
N ARG A 25 -3.55 0.84 -8.37
CA ARG A 25 -2.72 1.41 -7.31
C ARG A 25 -3.32 1.01 -5.95
N PRO A 26 -2.51 0.48 -5.02
CA PRO A 26 -3.01 0.09 -3.71
C PRO A 26 -3.55 1.31 -2.99
N VAL A 27 -4.79 1.20 -2.50
CA VAL A 27 -5.41 2.22 -1.66
C VAL A 27 -4.96 1.96 -0.22
N VAL A 28 -4.52 3.01 0.45
CA VAL A 28 -4.06 2.99 1.84
C VAL A 28 -5.18 3.52 2.72
N TYR A 29 -5.48 2.79 3.78
CA TYR A 29 -6.52 3.07 4.76
C TYR A 29 -5.88 3.33 6.11
N SER A 30 -6.55 4.17 6.89
CA SER A 30 -6.06 4.59 8.22
C SER A 30 -6.17 3.46 9.26
N SER A 31 -7.00 2.45 9.01
CA SER A 31 -7.17 1.30 9.89
C SER A 31 -7.65 0.05 9.13
N MET A 32 -7.56 -1.11 9.79
CA MET A 32 -8.08 -2.38 9.26
C MET A 32 -9.60 -2.34 9.09
N GLU A 33 -10.32 -1.72 10.04
CA GLU A 33 -11.78 -1.58 10.00
C GLU A 33 -12.24 -0.72 8.82
N GLU A 34 -11.56 0.40 8.57
CA GLU A 34 -11.85 1.28 7.43
C GLU A 34 -11.63 0.54 6.11
N CYS A 35 -10.55 -0.24 6.01
CA CYS A 35 -10.30 -1.07 4.84
C CYS A 35 -11.38 -2.14 4.65
N GLN A 36 -11.82 -2.81 5.72
CA GLN A 36 -12.85 -3.87 5.65
C GLN A 36 -14.20 -3.31 5.19
N ALA A 37 -14.64 -2.18 5.74
CA ALA A 37 -15.88 -1.53 5.31
C ALA A 37 -15.80 -1.12 3.83
N ALA A 38 -14.67 -0.58 3.40
CA ALA A 38 -14.44 -0.25 1.99
C ALA A 38 -14.39 -1.49 1.08
N LEU A 39 -13.89 -2.62 1.60
CA LEU A 39 -13.81 -3.88 0.87
C LEU A 39 -15.21 -4.41 0.54
N GLU A 40 -16.12 -4.41 1.52
CA GLU A 40 -17.50 -4.85 1.33
C GLU A 40 -18.21 -4.03 0.24
N ALA A 41 -18.10 -2.70 0.30
CA ALA A 41 -18.66 -1.82 -0.72
C ALA A 41 -18.08 -2.08 -2.12
N ARG A 42 -16.80 -2.43 -2.20
CA ARG A 42 -16.10 -2.67 -3.47
C ARG A 42 -16.38 -4.04 -4.07
N LEU A 43 -16.70 -5.03 -3.24
CA LEU A 43 -17.09 -6.38 -3.65
C LEU A 43 -18.59 -6.51 -3.95
N ALA A 44 -19.44 -5.60 -3.46
CA ALA A 44 -20.87 -5.59 -3.72
C ALA A 44 -21.29 -5.78 -5.20
N PRO A 45 -20.62 -5.18 -6.21
CA PRO A 45 -20.95 -5.42 -7.60
C PRO A 45 -20.51 -6.78 -8.17
N TRP A 46 -19.78 -7.61 -7.41
CA TRP A 46 -19.18 -8.90 -7.85
C TRP A 46 -19.63 -10.08 -6.99
N PRO A 47 -20.94 -10.42 -6.96
CA PRO A 47 -21.49 -11.41 -6.04
C PRO A 47 -21.07 -12.86 -6.36
N ASN A 48 -20.57 -13.15 -7.58
CA ASN A 48 -20.21 -14.51 -8.00
C ASN A 48 -18.71 -14.82 -7.81
N GLY A 49 -17.97 -13.95 -7.12
CA GLY A 49 -16.54 -14.15 -6.83
C GLY A 49 -15.62 -13.88 -8.02
N GLU A 50 -16.10 -13.17 -9.05
CA GLU A 50 -15.24 -12.66 -10.15
C GLU A 50 -14.16 -11.71 -9.62
N MET A 51 -14.39 -11.13 -8.45
CA MET A 51 -13.46 -10.28 -7.74
C MET A 51 -13.38 -10.72 -6.28
N VAL A 52 -12.16 -10.85 -5.78
CA VAL A 52 -11.90 -11.09 -4.36
C VAL A 52 -10.92 -10.03 -3.88
N GLY A 53 -11.10 -9.56 -2.66
CA GLY A 53 -10.16 -8.63 -2.05
C GLY A 53 -9.87 -9.01 -0.62
N ARG A 54 -8.72 -8.56 -0.13
CA ARG A 54 -8.30 -8.73 1.26
C ARG A 54 -7.61 -7.47 1.75
N CYS A 55 -7.96 -7.08 2.97
CA CYS A 55 -7.24 -6.07 3.72
C CYS A 55 -6.01 -6.69 4.38
N LYS A 56 -4.89 -5.99 4.27
CA LYS A 56 -3.64 -6.34 4.92
C LYS A 56 -3.14 -5.16 5.70
N GLN A 57 -2.91 -5.39 6.98
CA GLN A 57 -2.17 -4.46 7.81
C GLN A 57 -0.76 -4.35 7.24
N VAL A 58 -0.31 -3.13 7.00
CA VAL A 58 1.07 -2.85 6.62
C VAL A 58 1.63 -1.80 7.54
N ASP A 59 2.87 -2.02 7.93
CA ASP A 59 3.62 -1.01 8.64
C ASP A 59 4.05 0.05 7.62
N GLN A 60 3.66 1.31 7.86
CA GLN A 60 3.96 2.43 6.98
C GLN A 60 5.47 2.58 6.72
N THR A 61 6.31 2.15 7.67
CA THR A 61 7.77 2.24 7.57
C THR A 61 8.38 1.07 6.79
N ALA A 62 7.70 -0.09 6.73
CA ALA A 62 8.22 -1.29 6.09
C ALA A 62 8.09 -1.29 4.55
N THR A 63 7.11 -0.57 3.99
CA THR A 63 6.90 -0.54 2.52
C THR A 63 7.83 0.41 1.78
N GLY A 64 8.63 1.24 2.48
CA GLY A 64 9.65 2.13 1.87
C GLY A 64 9.12 3.14 0.83
N SER A 65 7.79 3.22 0.67
CA SER A 65 7.12 3.93 -0.42
C SER A 65 6.31 5.14 0.06
N ILE A 66 5.96 5.18 1.35
CA ILE A 66 5.15 6.23 1.94
C ILE A 66 5.88 6.72 3.19
N PRO A 67 6.29 8.00 3.26
CA PRO A 67 6.93 8.53 4.45
C PRO A 67 5.90 8.58 5.59
N PRO A 68 6.26 8.11 6.80
CA PRO A 68 5.41 8.27 7.98
C PRO A 68 5.16 9.75 8.29
N GLU A 69 4.12 10.05 9.07
CA GLU A 69 3.83 11.42 9.49
C GLU A 69 5.04 12.09 10.16
N GLY A 70 5.32 13.34 9.78
CA GLY A 70 6.51 14.06 10.25
C GLY A 70 7.82 13.71 9.53
N TYR A 71 7.81 12.77 8.57
CA TYR A 71 8.96 12.42 7.76
C TYR A 71 8.81 12.85 6.28
N ALA A 72 9.92 12.99 5.58
CA ALA A 72 10.00 13.18 4.14
C ALA A 72 10.71 11.98 3.51
N ALA A 73 10.23 11.54 2.33
CA ALA A 73 10.91 10.53 1.54
C ALA A 73 11.99 11.20 0.68
N VAL A 74 13.23 10.73 0.80
CA VAL A 74 14.39 11.22 0.06
C VAL A 74 14.97 10.08 -0.77
N GLN A 75 15.01 10.27 -2.08
CA GLN A 75 15.73 9.38 -2.99
C GLN A 75 17.20 9.76 -3.03
N VAL A 76 18.06 8.81 -2.70
CA VAL A 76 19.52 8.96 -2.82
C VAL A 76 20.01 7.96 -3.86
N THR A 77 20.47 8.49 -4.98
CA THR A 77 21.11 7.70 -6.03
C THR A 77 22.62 7.76 -5.83
N ARG A 78 23.25 6.60 -5.64
CA ARG A 78 24.71 6.45 -5.53
C ARG A 78 25.26 5.86 -6.82
N GLY A 79 26.26 6.53 -7.40
CA GLY A 79 26.93 6.09 -8.63
C GLY A 79 26.55 6.92 -9.85
N THR A 80 27.08 6.55 -11.01
CA THR A 80 26.79 7.19 -12.31
C THR A 80 26.60 6.12 -13.38
N GLY A 81 25.73 6.38 -14.35
CA GLY A 81 25.43 5.42 -15.42
C GLY A 81 24.49 4.29 -14.99
N SER A 82 24.54 3.18 -15.73
CA SER A 82 23.67 2.00 -15.57
C SER A 82 23.81 1.27 -14.22
N ASP A 83 24.90 1.48 -13.50
CA ASP A 83 25.19 0.85 -12.22
C ASP A 83 24.75 1.72 -11.01
N ALA A 84 24.04 2.82 -11.28
CA ALA A 84 23.55 3.70 -10.23
C ALA A 84 22.49 3.01 -9.36
N VAL A 85 22.70 3.01 -8.04
CA VAL A 85 21.78 2.42 -7.06
C VAL A 85 20.95 3.52 -6.42
N THR A 86 19.63 3.48 -6.59
CA THR A 86 18.70 4.39 -5.92
C THR A 86 18.16 3.75 -4.65
N THR A 87 18.33 4.43 -3.52
CA THR A 87 17.80 4.03 -2.22
C THR A 87 16.86 5.11 -1.69
N ASN A 88 15.71 4.70 -1.17
CA ASN A 88 14.76 5.59 -0.51
C ASN A 88 15.07 5.65 0.99
N TYR A 89 15.17 6.85 1.54
CA TYR A 89 15.30 7.12 2.97
C TYR A 89 14.10 7.91 3.46
N PHE A 90 13.70 7.69 4.72
CA PHE A 90 12.75 8.54 5.42
C PHE A 90 13.51 9.42 6.42
N VAL A 91 13.47 10.73 6.22
CA VAL A 91 14.15 11.71 7.09
C VAL A 91 13.14 12.54 7.86
N PRO A 92 13.36 12.84 9.15
CA PRO A 92 12.49 13.74 9.90
C PRO A 92 12.40 15.11 9.22
N ARG A 93 11.21 15.70 9.15
CA ARG A 93 11.05 17.10 8.74
C ARG A 93 11.57 18.00 9.86
N ALA A 94 12.27 19.07 9.50
CA ALA A 94 12.66 20.08 10.48
C ALA A 94 11.41 20.75 11.05
N SER A 95 11.22 20.67 12.37
CA SER A 95 10.24 21.48 13.09
C SER A 95 10.71 22.92 13.04
N ASN A 96 9.92 23.82 12.45
CA ASN A 96 10.12 25.26 12.54
C ASN A 96 9.12 25.84 13.54
#